data_AF-A0A1S5Y1P9-F1
#
_entry.id   AF-A0A1S5Y1P9-F1
#
_cell.length_a   1.000
_cell.length_b   1.000
_cell.length_c   1.000
_cell.angle_alpha   90.00
_cell.angle_beta   90.00
_cell.angle_gamma   90.00
#
_symmetry.space_group_name_H-M   'P 1'
#
loop_
_entity.id
_entity.type
_entity.pdbx_description
1 polymer ?
#
loop_
_entity_poly.entity_id
_entity_poly.type
_entity_poly.pdbx_seq_one_letter_code
_entity_poly.pdbx_strand_id
1 'polypeptide(L)'
;DPPSLSPKKMIILVESENEINTFAAYRTLSVDLPESTLIEKLENLFTTFLSRTTKRNPEELSAREIDVLKLVARGYLNKEIADALAISLHTVISHRKNITRKLGIKTVPGLTLYALMNGLISSSDIQ
;
A
#
# COMPACT_ATOMS: atom_id res chain seq x y z
N ASP A 1 -47.64 -18.18 6.59
CA ASP A 1 -46.33 -18.70 6.15
C ASP A 1 -45.24 -17.65 6.28
N PRO A 2 -44.06 -17.99 6.83
CA PRO A 2 -42.91 -17.10 6.78
C PRO A 2 -42.36 -17.04 5.34
N PRO A 3 -41.84 -15.89 4.88
CA PRO A 3 -41.33 -15.77 3.52
C PRO A 3 -40.09 -16.65 3.33
N SER A 4 -40.15 -17.52 2.33
CA SER A 4 -39.03 -18.33 1.84
C SER A 4 -37.92 -17.41 1.30
N LEU A 5 -36.93 -17.09 2.13
CA LEU A 5 -35.73 -16.40 1.67
C LEU A 5 -34.86 -17.37 0.86
N SER A 6 -34.83 -17.19 -0.46
CA SER A 6 -33.87 -17.88 -1.33
C SER A 6 -32.44 -17.44 -1.01
N PRO A 7 -31.44 -18.35 -1.02
CA PRO A 7 -30.06 -17.99 -0.71
C PRO A 7 -29.51 -16.99 -1.72
N LYS A 8 -29.10 -15.81 -1.24
CA LYS A 8 -28.44 -14.77 -2.04
C LYS A 8 -26.95 -15.05 -2.09
N LYS A 9 -26.38 -15.12 -3.30
CA LYS A 9 -24.95 -15.27 -3.52
C LYS A 9 -24.29 -13.88 -3.53
N MET A 10 -23.12 -13.74 -2.91
CA MET A 10 -22.39 -12.48 -2.79
C MET A 10 -20.91 -12.71 -3.08
N ILE A 11 -20.32 -11.83 -3.89
CA ILE A 11 -18.88 -11.75 -4.10
C ILE A 11 -18.32 -10.69 -3.15
N ILE A 12 -17.28 -11.04 -2.39
CA ILE A 12 -16.56 -10.12 -1.53
C ILE A 12 -15.21 -9.83 -2.18
N LEU A 13 -14.94 -8.56 -2.41
CA LEU A 13 -13.68 -8.05 -2.94
C LEU A 13 -12.88 -7.50 -1.76
N VAL A 14 -11.69 -8.05 -1.56
CA VAL A 14 -10.76 -7.67 -0.49
C VAL A 14 -9.53 -7.04 -1.14
N GLU A 15 -9.14 -5.84 -0.68
CA GLU A 15 -7.91 -5.18 -1.12
C GLU A 15 -6.71 -5.86 -0.41
N SER A 16 -5.73 -6.34 -1.19
CA SER A 16 -4.63 -7.18 -0.68
C SER A 16 -3.48 -6.39 -0.01
N GLU A 17 -3.53 -5.06 0.03
CA GLU A 17 -2.33 -4.24 0.28
C GLU A 17 -2.16 -3.64 1.69
N ASN A 18 -2.92 -4.04 2.70
CA ASN A 18 -2.61 -3.59 4.07
C ASN A 18 -3.03 -4.63 5.12
N GLU A 19 -2.08 -5.44 5.58
CA GLU A 19 -2.14 -6.08 6.89
C GLU A 19 -1.86 -4.98 7.93
N ILE A 20 -2.89 -4.43 8.59
CA ILE A 20 -3.07 -4.52 10.06
C ILE A 20 -4.46 -3.99 10.49
N ASN A 21 -5.36 -3.62 9.57
CA ASN A 21 -6.74 -3.19 9.92
C ASN A 21 -7.79 -3.59 8.86
N THR A 22 -7.67 -4.79 8.30
CA THR A 22 -8.40 -5.24 7.09
C THR A 22 -9.78 -5.84 7.39
N PHE A 23 -10.57 -5.24 8.29
CA PHE A 23 -12.01 -5.55 8.41
C PHE A 23 -12.91 -4.35 8.03
N ALA A 24 -12.34 -3.16 7.83
CA ALA A 24 -13.12 -1.95 7.59
C ALA A 24 -13.46 -1.65 6.10
N ALA A 25 -12.86 -2.37 5.14
CA ALA A 25 -12.97 -2.02 3.73
C ALA A 25 -13.05 -3.25 2.80
N TYR A 26 -14.05 -4.11 3.00
CA TYR A 26 -14.43 -5.09 1.98
C TYR A 26 -15.56 -4.51 1.12
N ARG A 27 -15.49 -4.71 -0.19
CA ARG A 27 -16.60 -4.34 -1.10
C ARG A 27 -17.41 -5.58 -1.41
N THR A 28 -18.72 -5.43 -1.52
CA THR A 28 -19.64 -6.53 -1.79
C THR A 28 -20.38 -6.31 -3.11
N LEU A 29 -20.54 -7.38 -3.88
CA LEU A 29 -21.36 -7.41 -5.08
C LEU A 29 -22.32 -8.59 -4.97
N SER A 30 -23.61 -8.29 -4.79
CA SER A 30 -24.66 -9.31 -4.85
C SER A 30 -24.85 -9.74 -6.30
N VAL A 31 -24.87 -11.05 -6.55
CA VAL A 31 -24.98 -11.59 -7.92
C VAL A 31 -26.43 -11.93 -8.31
N ASP A 32 -27.38 -11.73 -7.41
CA ASP A 32 -28.83 -11.89 -7.64
C ASP A 32 -29.48 -10.62 -8.21
N LEU A 33 -28.69 -9.74 -8.82
CA LEU A 33 -29.16 -8.48 -9.40
C LEU A 33 -29.36 -8.60 -10.92
N PRO A 34 -30.25 -7.79 -11.51
CA PRO A 34 -30.36 -7.67 -12.96
C PRO A 34 -29.01 -7.31 -13.61
N GLU A 35 -28.78 -7.78 -14.83
CA GLU A 35 -27.53 -7.54 -15.57
C GLU A 35 -27.16 -6.05 -15.66
N SER A 36 -28.15 -5.19 -15.92
CA SER A 36 -27.94 -3.73 -15.96
C SER A 36 -27.41 -3.17 -14.64
N THR A 37 -27.93 -3.64 -13.51
CA THR A 37 -27.48 -3.23 -12.17
C THR A 37 -26.11 -3.81 -11.83
N LEU A 38 -25.78 -5.01 -12.31
CA LEU A 38 -24.45 -5.59 -12.15
C LEU A 38 -23.40 -4.78 -12.90
N ILE A 39 -23.68 -4.40 -14.14
CA ILE A 39 -22.80 -3.56 -14.97
C ILE A 39 -22.57 -2.22 -14.27
N GLU A 40 -23.64 -1.53 -13.86
CA GLU A 40 -23.54 -0.24 -13.16
C GLU A 40 -22.70 -0.35 -11.87
N LYS A 41 -22.94 -1.39 -11.07
CA LYS A 41 -22.14 -1.61 -9.84
C LYS A 41 -20.69 -1.90 -10.17
N LEU A 42 -20.40 -2.72 -11.18
CA LEU A 42 -19.03 -2.99 -11.61
C LEU A 42 -18.34 -1.71 -12.10
N GLU A 43 -18.97 -0.92 -12.95
CA GLU A 43 -18.43 0.35 -13.44
C GLU A 43 -18.11 1.32 -12.30
N ASN A 44 -19.00 1.41 -11.30
CA ASN A 44 -18.77 2.21 -10.10
C ASN A 44 -17.61 1.68 -9.25
N LEU A 45 -17.49 0.36 -9.12
CA LEU A 45 -16.37 -0.29 -8.43
C LEU A 45 -15.05 0.00 -9.16
N PHE A 46 -15.00 -0.13 -10.48
CA PHE A 46 -13.84 0.17 -11.32
C PHE A 46 -13.47 1.65 -11.27
N THR A 47 -14.43 2.56 -11.38
CA THR A 47 -14.19 4.01 -11.34
C THR A 47 -13.63 4.45 -9.99
N THR A 48 -14.18 3.93 -8.89
CA THR A 48 -13.66 4.20 -7.55
C THR A 48 -12.25 3.63 -7.37
N PHE A 49 -11.98 2.45 -7.91
CA PHE A 49 -10.66 1.83 -7.87
C PHE A 49 -9.62 2.64 -8.66
N LEU A 50 -9.92 3.04 -9.89
CA LEU A 50 -9.02 3.85 -10.73
C LEU A 50 -8.77 5.25 -10.15
N SER A 51 -9.74 5.79 -9.41
CA SER A 51 -9.57 7.07 -8.70
C SER A 51 -8.62 6.98 -7.50
N ARG A 52 -8.56 5.81 -6.84
CA ARG A 52 -7.58 5.55 -5.76
C ARG A 52 -6.17 5.32 -6.30
N THR A 53 -6.01 4.63 -7.43
CA THR A 53 -4.70 4.41 -8.04
C THR A 53 -4.07 5.69 -8.61
N THR A 54 -4.86 6.74 -8.83
CA THR A 54 -4.41 8.03 -9.39
C THR A 54 -4.30 9.16 -8.37
N LYS A 55 -5.04 9.13 -7.26
CA LYS A 55 -4.80 9.99 -6.10
C LYS A 55 -3.65 9.45 -5.27
N ARG A 56 -2.40 9.71 -5.68
CA ARG A 56 -1.24 9.60 -4.77
C ARG A 56 -1.53 10.47 -3.56
N ASN A 57 -1.67 9.84 -2.41
CA ASN A 57 -1.78 10.58 -1.16
C ASN A 57 -0.45 11.35 -1.02
N PRO A 58 -0.42 12.68 -0.79
CA PRO A 58 0.85 13.41 -0.67
C PRO A 58 1.75 12.89 0.46
N GLU A 59 1.16 12.14 1.40
CA GLU A 59 1.83 11.43 2.49
C GLU A 59 2.36 10.04 2.10
N GLU A 60 2.04 9.51 0.92
CA GLU A 60 2.63 8.25 0.43
C GLU A 60 4.07 8.46 -0.02
N LEU A 61 4.90 7.45 0.21
CA LEU A 61 6.27 7.43 -0.28
C LEU A 61 6.28 7.32 -1.80
N SER A 62 7.08 8.16 -2.44
CA SER A 62 7.40 8.04 -3.87
C SER A 62 8.26 6.80 -4.11
N ALA A 63 8.29 6.32 -5.36
CA ALA A 63 9.13 5.18 -5.75
C ALA A 63 10.60 5.34 -5.32
N ARG A 64 11.17 6.55 -5.48
CA ARG A 64 12.55 6.82 -5.05
C ARG A 64 12.73 6.81 -3.53
N GLU A 65 11.73 7.27 -2.79
CA GLU A 65 11.75 7.18 -1.32
C GLU A 65 11.62 5.73 -0.86
N ILE A 66 10.86 4.89 -1.56
CA ILE A 66 10.78 3.44 -1.30
C ILE A 66 12.15 2.78 -1.55
N ASP A 67 12.83 3.10 -2.65
CA ASP A 67 14.16 2.55 -2.95
C ASP A 67 15.17 2.91 -1.86
N VAL A 68 15.17 4.18 -1.42
CA VAL A 68 16.03 4.64 -0.32
C VAL A 68 15.65 3.95 1.00
N LEU A 69 14.37 3.85 1.33
CA LEU A 69 13.88 3.19 2.55
C LEU A 69 14.32 1.72 2.59
N LYS A 70 14.21 1.00 1.47
CA LYS A 70 14.63 -0.39 1.31
C LYS A 70 16.11 -0.58 1.63
N LEU A 71 16.99 0.34 1.21
CA LEU A 71 18.42 0.24 1.49
C LEU A 71 18.75 0.65 2.93
N VAL A 72 18.08 1.68 3.47
CA VAL A 72 18.20 2.05 4.89
C VAL A 72 17.80 0.87 5.79
N ALA A 73 16.71 0.18 5.45
CA ALA A 73 16.21 -0.94 6.22
C ALA A 73 17.16 -2.16 6.20
N ARG A 74 17.96 -2.31 5.13
CA ARG A 74 19.02 -3.31 5.00
C ARG A 74 20.34 -2.91 5.68
N GLY A 75 20.40 -1.75 6.34
CA GLY A 75 21.58 -1.29 7.06
C GLY A 75 22.58 -0.44 6.26
N TYR A 76 22.27 -0.08 5.01
CA TYR A 76 23.18 0.68 4.16
C TYR A 76 23.37 2.11 4.71
N LEU A 77 24.61 2.59 4.67
CA LEU A 77 24.99 3.96 4.98
C LEU A 77 24.60 4.90 3.84
N ASN A 78 24.40 6.19 4.14
CA ASN A 78 23.98 7.19 3.14
C ASN A 78 24.88 7.25 1.90
N LYS A 79 26.18 7.01 2.08
CA LYS A 79 27.16 6.98 0.98
C LYS A 79 26.97 5.75 0.10
N GLU A 80 26.78 4.58 0.71
CA GLU A 80 26.53 3.33 -0.02
C GLU A 80 25.20 3.39 -0.78
N ILE A 81 24.18 4.04 -0.21
CA ILE A 81 22.89 4.30 -0.88
C ILE A 81 23.07 5.23 -2.09
N ALA A 82 23.88 6.29 -1.93
CA ALA A 82 24.17 7.23 -3.00
C ALA A 82 24.84 6.52 -4.18
N ASP A 83 25.83 5.68 -3.89
CA ASP A 83 26.56 4.87 -4.86
C ASP A 83 25.62 3.84 -5.53
N ALA A 84 24.82 3.12 -4.74
CA ALA A 84 23.89 2.09 -5.23
C ALA A 84 22.78 2.64 -6.14
N LEU A 85 22.29 3.85 -5.87
CA LEU A 85 21.21 4.48 -6.63
C LEU A 85 21.72 5.48 -7.70
N ALA A 86 23.04 5.65 -7.82
CA ALA A 86 23.69 6.62 -8.71
C ALA A 86 23.14 8.06 -8.55
N ILE A 87 22.98 8.51 -7.31
CA ILE A 87 22.52 9.87 -6.96
C ILE A 87 23.45 10.53 -5.95
N SER A 88 23.34 11.85 -5.77
CA SER A 88 24.19 12.56 -4.80
C SER A 88 23.86 12.18 -3.35
N LEU A 89 24.87 12.23 -2.46
CA LEU A 89 24.68 12.07 -1.01
C LEU A 89 23.63 13.04 -0.44
N HIS A 90 23.63 14.29 -0.94
CA HIS A 90 22.65 15.29 -0.55
C HIS A 90 21.22 14.87 -0.92
N THR A 91 21.05 14.27 -2.11
CA THR A 91 19.76 13.73 -2.56
C THR A 91 19.28 12.61 -1.65
N VAL A 92 20.16 11.69 -1.23
CA VAL A 92 19.84 10.63 -0.26
C VAL A 92 19.36 11.23 1.07
N ILE A 93 20.08 12.22 1.60
CA ILE A 93 19.71 12.89 2.86
C ILE A 93 18.32 13.55 2.73
N SER A 94 18.05 14.20 1.61
CA SER A 94 16.75 14.80 1.32
C SER A 94 15.62 13.76 1.27
N HIS A 95 15.83 12.64 0.57
CA HIS A 95 14.87 11.54 0.56
C HIS A 95 14.62 10.98 1.96
N ARG A 96 15.66 10.74 2.77
CA ARG A 96 15.51 10.29 4.16
C ARG A 96 14.72 11.27 5.02
N LYS A 97 14.94 12.58 4.87
CA LYS A 97 14.16 13.60 5.57
C LYS A 97 12.68 13.55 5.18
N ASN A 98 12.38 13.34 3.90
CA ASN A 98 10.99 13.22 3.45
C ASN A 98 10.33 11.92 3.91
N ILE A 99 11.05 10.79 3.89
CA ILE A 99 10.57 9.51 4.43
C ILE A 99 10.20 9.66 5.91
N THR A 100 11.11 10.21 6.72
CA THR A 100 10.86 10.39 8.16
C THR A 100 9.71 11.36 8.44
N ARG A 101 9.56 12.42 7.62
CA ARG A 101 8.43 13.35 7.70
C ARG A 101 7.09 12.67 7.37
N LYS A 102 7.03 11.92 6.26
CA LYS A 102 5.80 11.26 5.77
C LYS A 102 5.36 10.11 6.68
N LEU A 103 6.31 9.31 7.17
CA LEU A 103 6.01 8.18 8.05
C LEU A 103 5.88 8.57 9.52
N GLY A 104 6.38 9.74 9.93
CA GLY A 104 6.49 10.13 11.35
C GLY A 104 7.53 9.33 12.14
N ILE A 105 8.30 8.47 11.47
CA ILE A 105 9.30 7.59 12.09
C ILE A 105 10.69 8.21 11.91
N LYS A 106 11.44 8.36 13.01
CA LYS A 106 12.77 9.01 13.00
C LYS A 106 13.94 8.03 13.18
N THR A 107 13.66 6.80 13.60
CA THR A 107 14.68 5.81 13.96
C THR A 107 14.83 4.78 12.85
N VAL A 108 16.07 4.34 12.59
CA VAL A 108 16.34 3.29 11.60
C VAL A 108 15.61 1.98 11.93
N PRO A 109 15.60 1.48 13.19
CA PRO A 109 14.82 0.29 13.54
C PRO A 109 13.31 0.44 13.24
N GLY A 110 12.74 1.62 13.48
CA GLY A 110 11.34 1.88 13.16
C GLY A 110 11.08 1.86 11.65
N LEU A 111 12.01 2.40 10.85
CA LEU A 111 11.93 2.36 9.39
C LEU A 111 12.07 0.93 8.86
N THR A 112 12.96 0.13 9.45
CA THR A 112 13.11 -1.30 9.12
C THR A 112 11.84 -2.07 9.42
N LEU A 113 11.25 -1.88 10.61
CA LEU A 113 9.99 -2.52 10.99
C LEU A 113 8.86 -2.14 10.04
N TYR A 114 8.74 -0.85 9.70
CA TYR A 114 7.77 -0.40 8.71
C TYR A 114 7.98 -1.09 7.35
N ALA A 115 9.23 -1.17 6.87
CA ALA A 115 9.54 -1.79 5.60
C ALA A 115 9.21 -3.30 5.57
N LEU A 116 9.38 -4.02 6.69
CA LEU A 116 8.97 -5.42 6.84
C LEU A 116 7.45 -5.57 6.82
N MET A 117 6.74 -4.77 7.63
CA MET A 117 5.28 -4.86 7.77
C MET A 117 4.55 -4.54 6.46
N ASN A 118 5.16 -3.74 5.59
CA ASN A 118 4.62 -3.38 4.27
C ASN A 118 5.19 -4.25 3.13
N GLY A 119 5.91 -5.34 3.43
CA GLY A 119 6.46 -6.26 2.42
C GLY A 119 7.48 -5.63 1.48
N LEU A 120 8.09 -4.51 1.85
CA LEU A 120 9.11 -3.82 1.04
C LEU A 120 10.46 -4.53 1.11
N ILE A 121 10.71 -5.24 2.21
CA ILE A 121 11.86 -6.11 2.44
C ILE A 121 11.41 -7.37 3.20
N SER A 122 12.20 -8.42 3.13
CA SER A 122 12.02 -9.67 3.87
C SER A 122 12.95 -9.73 5.10
N SER A 123 12.69 -10.63 6.04
CA SER A 123 13.60 -10.86 7.19
C SER A 123 14.99 -11.33 6.74
N SER A 124 15.10 -12.01 5.59
CA SER A 124 16.37 -12.40 4.97
C SER A 124 17.18 -11.24 4.38
N ASP A 125 16.57 -10.07 4.20
CA ASP A 125 17.26 -8.88 3.67
C ASP A 125 18.02 -8.10 4.76
N ILE A 126 17.74 -8.36 6.04
CA ILE A 126 18.30 -7.61 7.17
C ILE A 126 19.66 -8.18 7.55
N GLN A 127 20.65 -7.30 7.74
CA GLN A 127 21.99 -7.63 8.26
C GLN A 127 22.01 -7.81 9.78
#